data_AF-A0A518K276-F1
#
_entry.id   AF-A0A518K276-F1
#
_cell.length_a   1.000
_cell.length_b   1.000
_cell.length_c   1.000
_cell.angle_alpha   90.00
_cell.angle_beta   90.00
_cell.angle_gamma   90.00
#
_symmetry.space_group_name_H-M   'P 1'
#
loop_
_entity.id
_entity.type
_entity.pdbx_description
1 polymer ?
#
loop_
_entity_poly.entity_id
_entity_poly.type
_entity_poly.pdbx_seq_one_letter_code
_entity_poly.pdbx_strand_id
1 'polypeptide(L)' 'MVHAAEQDRPDVALKRTAWRFWQAHLDPRKLVFLDETGASTKMTRTHGRAACVVDRVPHGHWKTTTFLGALRPRA' A
#
# COMPACT_ATOMS: atom_id res chain seq x y z
N MET A 1 4.02 13.04 -7.84
CA MET A 1 3.23 11.93 -7.23
C MET A 1 2.45 11.27 -8.35
N VAL A 2 2.40 9.94 -8.40
CA VAL A 2 1.58 9.19 -9.36
C VAL A 2 0.35 8.68 -8.60
N HIS A 3 -0.84 8.90 -9.15
CA HIS A 3 -2.10 8.42 -8.58
C HIS A 3 -2.68 7.33 -9.48
N ALA A 4 -3.49 6.43 -8.89
CA ALA A 4 -4.21 5.45 -9.67
C ALA A 4 -5.27 6.16 -10.52
N ALA A 5 -5.23 5.98 -11.85
CA ALA A 5 -6.20 6.58 -12.78
C ALA A 5 -7.66 6.18 -12.46
N GLU A 6 -7.86 5.05 -11.80
CA GLU A 6 -9.17 4.62 -11.31
C GLU A 6 -9.79 5.60 -10.29
N GLN A 7 -8.99 6.45 -9.63
CA GLN A 7 -9.52 7.51 -8.77
C GLN A 7 -10.32 8.57 -9.54
N ASP A 8 -9.99 8.79 -10.82
CA ASP A 8 -10.65 9.77 -11.68
C ASP A 8 -11.90 9.19 -12.38
N ARG A 9 -12.13 7.88 -12.27
CA ARG A 9 -13.37 7.28 -12.77
C ARG A 9 -14.56 7.91 -12.05
N PRO A 10 -15.57 8.44 -12.77
CA PRO A 10 -16.66 9.20 -12.16
C PRO A 10 -17.39 8.44 -11.05
N ASP A 11 -17.60 7.13 -11.22
CA ASP A 11 -18.26 6.28 -10.23
C ASP A 11 -17.42 6.09 -8.95
N VAL A 12 -16.10 5.98 -9.10
CA VAL A 12 -15.16 5.86 -7.98
C VAL A 12 -15.02 7.19 -7.25
N ALA A 13 -14.87 8.29 -7.98
CA ALA A 13 -14.78 9.63 -7.41
C ALA A 13 -16.03 10.00 -6.60
N LEU A 14 -17.21 9.71 -7.12
CA LEU A 14 -18.49 9.93 -6.43
C LEU A 14 -18.56 9.10 -5.13
N LYS A 15 -18.25 7.81 -5.19
CA LYS A 15 -18.25 6.92 -4.01
C LYS A 15 -17.25 7.39 -2.94
N ARG A 16 -16.05 7.79 -3.34
CA ARG A 16 -15.03 8.31 -2.42
C ARG A 16 -15.48 9.61 -1.75
N THR A 17 -16.15 10.49 -2.49
CA THR A 17 -16.70 11.74 -1.96
C THR A 17 -17.81 11.47 -0.97
N ALA A 18 -18.78 10.62 -1.32
CA ALA A 18 -19.86 10.20 -0.42
C ALA A 18 -19.32 9.53 0.85
N TRP A 19 -18.33 8.63 0.71
CA TRP A 19 -17.67 7.98 1.83
C TRP A 19 -16.98 8.97 2.77
N ARG A 20 -16.31 10.01 2.24
CA ARG A 20 -15.69 11.07 3.04
C ARG A 20 -16.71 11.85 3.88
N PHE A 21 -17.86 12.19 3.29
CA PHE A 21 -18.93 12.85 4.06
C PHE A 21 -19.51 11.92 5.13
N TRP A 22 -19.70 10.65 4.80
CA TRP A 22 -20.27 9.68 5.74
C TRP A 22 -19.36 9.42 6.95
N GLN A 23 -18.04 9.40 6.76
CA GLN A 23 -17.05 9.18 7.82
C GLN A 23 -17.20 10.12 9.03
N ALA A 24 -17.72 11.33 8.86
CA ALA A 24 -17.96 12.26 9.97
C ALA A 24 -18.93 11.73 11.03
N HIS A 25 -19.75 10.71 10.69
CA HIS A 25 -20.74 10.10 11.57
C HIS A 25 -20.22 8.85 12.29
N LEU A 26 -18.98 8.44 12.03
CA LEU A 26 -18.35 7.28 12.65
C LEU A 26 -17.62 7.67 13.95
N ASP A 27 -17.71 6.83 14.98
CA ASP A 27 -16.83 6.92 16.16
C ASP A 27 -15.59 6.04 15.93
N PRO A 28 -14.40 6.62 15.70
CA PRO A 28 -13.19 5.85 15.37
C PRO A 28 -12.77 4.86 16.46
N ARG A 29 -13.17 5.07 17.72
CA ARG A 29 -12.83 4.18 18.85
C ARG A 29 -13.57 2.83 18.79
N LYS A 30 -14.66 2.77 18.03
CA LYS A 30 -15.47 1.57 17.80
C LYS A 30 -15.06 0.83 16.53
N LEU A 31 -14.15 1.39 15.74
CA LEU A 31 -13.69 0.79 14.49
C LEU A 31 -12.39 -0.01 14.71
N VAL A 32 -12.23 -1.04 13.89
CA VAL A 32 -10.98 -1.78 13.73
C VAL A 32 -10.64 -1.75 12.25
N PHE A 33 -9.48 -1.18 11.91
CA PHE A 33 -8.96 -1.16 10.55
C PHE A 33 -8.29 -2.50 10.26
N LEU A 34 -8.71 -3.16 9.20
CA LEU A 34 -8.12 -4.41 8.72
C LEU A 34 -7.46 -4.14 7.37
N ASP A 35 -6.24 -4.62 7.22
CA ASP A 35 -5.51 -4.52 5.96
C ASP A 35 -4.61 -5.73 5.75
N GLU A 36 -4.34 -6.02 4.48
CA GLU A 36 -3.38 -7.02 4.04
C GLU A 36 -2.19 -6.31 3.38
N THR A 37 -0.99 -6.55 3.88
CA THR A 37 0.24 -6.01 3.29
C THR A 37 1.15 -7.16 2.84
N GLY A 38 1.57 -7.12 1.57
CA GLY A 38 2.62 -8.00 1.05
C GLY A 38 4.00 -7.33 1.16
N ALA A 39 4.97 -8.02 1.76
CA ALA A 39 6.37 -7.60 1.84
C ALA A 39 7.25 -8.55 1.02
N SER A 40 7.88 -8.04 -0.05
CA SER A 40 8.80 -8.84 -0.86
C SER A 40 10.23 -8.71 -0.38
N THR A 41 10.97 -9.82 -0.33
CA THR A 41 12.39 -9.84 0.01
C THR A 41 13.29 -9.48 -1.18
N LYS A 42 12.73 -9.02 -2.31
CA LYS A 42 13.47 -8.43 -3.44
C LYS A 42 14.06 -7.07 -3.05
N MET A 43 15.10 -7.08 -2.22
CA MET A 43 15.78 -5.87 -1.76
C MET A 43 16.96 -5.48 -2.64
N THR A 44 17.25 -6.27 -3.66
CA THR A 44 18.29 -5.96 -4.65
C THR A 44 17.84 -4.78 -5.51
N ARG A 45 18.65 -3.73 -5.56
CA ARG A 45 18.39 -2.58 -6.44
C ARG A 45 18.49 -3.01 -7.91
N THR A 46 17.51 -2.62 -8.71
CA THR A 46 17.48 -2.90 -10.16
C THR A 46 18.19 -1.83 -11.00
N HIS A 47 18.77 -0.81 -10.36
CA HIS A 47 19.42 0.31 -11.03
C HIS A 47 20.64 0.81 -10.24
N GLY A 48 21.62 1.35 -10.96
CA GLY A 48 22.78 2.04 -10.40
C GLY A 48 23.00 3.41 -11.05
N ARG A 49 23.98 4.17 -10.55
CA ARG A 49 24.29 5.53 -11.03
C ARG A 49 25.53 5.55 -11.91
N ALA A 50 25.44 5.02 -13.13
CA ALA A 50 26.43 5.16 -14.19
C ALA A 50 25.80 4.79 -15.54
N ALA A 51 26.49 5.05 -16.65
CA ALA A 51 26.02 4.65 -18.00
C ALA A 51 25.86 3.12 -18.15
N CYS A 52 26.71 2.35 -17.46
CA CYS A 52 26.60 0.90 -17.36
C CYS A 52 27.03 0.47 -15.94
N VAL A 53 26.19 -0.30 -15.25
CA VAL A 53 26.46 -0.80 -13.90
C VAL A 53 26.36 -2.32 -13.92
N VAL A 54 27.44 -2.98 -13.53
CA VAL A 54 27.49 -4.42 -13.31
C VAL A 54 27.68 -4.64 -11.81
N ASP A 55 26.81 -5.44 -11.20
CA ASP A 55 26.88 -5.74 -9.77
C ASP A 55 26.61 -7.23 -9.52
N ARG A 56 27.03 -7.73 -8.36
CA ARG A 56 26.84 -9.12 -7.93
C ARG A 56 25.81 -9.16 -6.82
N VAL A 57 24.81 -10.02 -6.99
CA VAL A 57 23.69 -10.12 -6.06
C VAL A 57 23.55 -11.58 -5.63
N PRO A 58 23.12 -11.87 -4.38
CA PRO A 58 22.90 -13.24 -3.95
C PRO A 58 21.93 -13.95 -4.90
N HIS A 59 22.35 -15.10 -5.43
CA HIS A 59 21.45 -15.96 -6.18
C HIS A 59 20.53 -16.67 -5.18
N GLY A 60 19.26 -16.31 -5.15
CA GLY A 60 18.31 -16.84 -4.18
C GLY A 60 16.86 -16.66 -4.59
N HIS A 61 15.98 -17.49 -4.04
CA HIS A 61 14.55 -17.37 -4.24
C HIS A 61 14.00 -16.21 -3.42
N TRP A 62 13.54 -15.19 -4.11
CA TRP A 62 12.76 -14.11 -3.51
C TRP A 62 11.45 -14.66 -2.96
N LYS A 63 11.09 -14.24 -1.75
CA LYS A 63 9.83 -14.60 -1.12
C LYS A 63 8.99 -13.34 -0.94
N THR A 64 7.69 -13.51 -0.98
CA THR A 64 6.75 -12.48 -0.54
C THR A 64 6.05 -13.02 0.70
N THR A 65 6.10 -12.25 1.78
CA THR A 65 5.37 -12.54 3.00
C THR A 65 4.10 -11.70 3.00
N THR A 66 2.95 -12.34 3.13
CA THR A 66 1.69 -11.66 3.37
C THR A 66 1.48 -11.48 4.87
N PHE A 67 1.15 -10.26 5.28
CA PHE A 67 0.82 -9.92 6.65
C PHE A 67 -0.60 -9.39 6.72
N LEU A 68 -1.43 -10.01 7.55
CA LEU A 68 -2.76 -9.52 7.89
C LEU A 68 -2.69 -8.79 9.23
N GLY A 69 -3.13 -7.54 9.24
CA GLY A 69 -3.07 -6.66 10.40
C GLY A 69 -4.42 -6.09 10.77
N ALA A 70 -4.63 -5.91 12.07
CA ALA A 70 -5.77 -5.20 12.61
C ALA A 70 -5.28 -4.06 13.53
N LEU A 71 -5.75 -2.84 13.31
CA LEU A 71 -5.38 -1.66 14.08
C LEU A 71 -6.61 -0.99 14.67
N ARG A 72 -6.52 -0.57 15.94
CA ARG A 72 -7.51 0.28 16.60
C ARG A 72 -6.83 1.28 17.52
N PRO A 73 -7.43 2.46 17.77
CA PRO A 73 -6.94 3.37 18.80
C PRO A 73 -6.92 2.68 20.16
N ARG A 74 -5.88 2.96 20.95
CA ARG A 74 -5.86 2.58 22.36
C ARG A 74 -6.88 3.45 23.10
N ALA A 75 -7.65 2.84 24.01
CA ALA A 75 -8.64 3.54 24.84
C ALA A 75 -7.97 4.55 25.78
#